data_AF-A0A4Q0VL66-F1
#
_entry.id   AF-A0A4Q0VL66-F1
#
_cell.length_a   1.000
_cell.length_b   1.000
_cell.length_c   1.000
_cell.angle_alpha   90.00
_cell.angle_beta   90.00
_cell.angle_gamma   90.00
#
_symmetry.space_group_name_H-M   'P 1'
#
loop_
_entity.id
_entity.type
_entity.pdbx_description
1 polymer ?
#
loop_
_entity_poly.entity_id
_entity_poly.type
_entity_poly.pdbx_seq_one_letter_code
_entity_poly.pdbx_strand_id
1 'polypeptide(L)'
;MKFRLFAVTFLVVTLLMGCNSGDNNEASTETVNETINIKELVNDYSFGNQSALKASITSQQLFVTESAGSEIIYDLPANEFFVSIAPFINETHP
;
A
#
# COMPACT_ATOMS: atom_id res chain seq x y z
N MET A 1 32.87 45.40 7.74
CA MET A 1 32.48 45.00 6.36
C MET A 1 32.49 43.49 6.09
N LYS A 2 32.67 42.61 7.09
CA LYS A 2 32.78 41.15 6.88
C LYS A 2 31.45 40.40 7.10
N PHE A 3 30.59 40.95 7.96
CA PHE A 3 29.29 40.35 8.31
C PHE A 3 28.25 40.45 7.18
N ARG A 4 28.37 41.47 6.32
CA ARG A 4 27.53 41.64 5.13
C ARG A 4 27.80 40.57 4.06
N LEU A 5 29.00 39.99 4.04
CA LEU A 5 29.34 38.94 3.10
C LEU A 5 28.72 37.59 3.49
N PHE A 6 28.57 37.32 4.79
CA PHE A 6 27.92 36.09 5.30
C PHE A 6 26.40 36.10 5.16
N ALA A 7 25.75 37.26 5.20
CA ALA A 7 24.30 37.37 5.04
C ALA A 7 23.82 37.06 3.61
N VAL A 8 24.67 37.31 2.61
CA VAL A 8 24.32 37.09 1.18
C VAL A 8 24.41 35.61 0.81
N THR A 9 25.33 34.85 1.40
CA THR A 9 25.47 33.40 1.14
C THR A 9 24.36 32.56 1.74
N PHE A 10 23.74 33.00 2.84
CA PHE A 10 22.64 32.27 3.48
C PHE A 10 21.32 32.36 2.69
N LEU A 11 21.11 33.46 1.97
CA LEU A 11 19.88 33.72 1.20
C LEU A 11 19.79 32.93 -0.12
N VAL A 12 20.91 32.42 -0.62
CA VAL A 12 20.95 31.60 -1.86
C VAL A 12 20.51 30.16 -1.61
N VAL A 13 20.67 29.65 -0.38
CA VAL A 13 20.36 28.25 -0.05
C VAL A 13 18.85 27.99 0.06
N THR A 14 18.05 29.01 0.40
CA THR A 14 16.59 28.87 0.59
C THR A 14 15.79 28.85 -0.72
N LEU A 15 16.40 29.20 -1.85
CA LEU A 15 15.73 29.22 -3.17
C LEU A 15 15.68 27.85 -3.86
N LEU A 16 16.29 26.81 -3.28
CA LEU A 16 16.35 25.46 -3.86
C LEU A 16 15.31 24.46 -3.29
N MET A 17 14.45 24.90 -2.36
CA MET A 17 13.40 24.04 -1.75
C MET A 17 12.01 24.17 -2.44
N GLY A 18 11.92 24.82 -3.60
CA GLY A 18 10.65 25.26 -4.19
C GLY A 18 10.11 24.50 -5.41
N CYS A 19 10.65 23.33 -5.77
CA CYS A 19 10.10 22.53 -6.87
C CYS A 19 9.84 21.09 -6.43
N ASN A 20 8.69 20.86 -5.81
CA ASN A 20 8.00 19.58 -5.92
C ASN A 20 6.48 19.81 -5.93
N SER A 21 6.02 20.59 -6.91
CA SER A 21 4.61 20.59 -7.30
C SER A 21 4.43 19.58 -8.42
N GLY A 22 4.49 18.30 -8.05
CA GLY A 22 3.98 17.21 -8.87
C GLY A 22 2.49 17.07 -8.57
N ASP A 23 1.65 17.69 -9.40
CA ASP A 23 0.24 17.34 -9.50
C ASP A 23 0.15 15.94 -10.14
N ASN A 24 0.11 14.92 -9.29
CA ASN A 24 -0.13 13.55 -9.70
C ASN A 24 -1.39 13.07 -8.96
N ASN A 25 -2.55 13.39 -9.52
CA ASN A 25 -3.78 12.60 -9.32
C ASN A 25 -3.61 11.24 -10.01
N GLU A 26 -2.68 10.44 -9.50
CA GLU A 26 -2.63 9.01 -9.78
C GLU A 26 -3.01 8.34 -8.46
N ALA A 27 -4.03 7.48 -8.50
CA ALA A 27 -4.33 6.61 -7.38
C ALA A 27 -3.04 5.88 -7.01
N SER A 28 -2.41 6.30 -5.90
CA SER A 28 -1.17 5.75 -5.39
C SER A 28 -1.36 4.24 -5.21
N THR A 29 -0.96 3.49 -6.22
CA THR A 29 -0.87 2.03 -6.14
C THR A 29 0.47 1.79 -5.49
N GLU A 30 0.47 1.80 -4.15
CA GLU A 30 1.69 1.49 -3.40
C GLU A 30 1.88 -0.03 -3.43
N THR A 31 2.79 -0.49 -4.29
CA THR A 31 3.30 -1.86 -4.22
C THR A 31 4.24 -1.94 -3.03
N VAL A 32 3.69 -2.30 -1.86
CA VAL A 32 4.45 -2.35 -0.62
C VAL A 32 5.37 -3.59 -0.63
N ASN A 33 6.67 -3.34 -0.78
CA ASN A 33 7.77 -4.31 -0.61
C ASN A 33 8.37 -4.24 0.82
N GLU A 34 7.60 -3.84 1.83
CA GLU A 34 7.99 -4.09 3.22
C GLU A 34 7.93 -5.59 3.50
N THR A 35 8.66 -6.04 4.53
CA THR A 35 8.73 -7.45 4.95
C THR A 35 7.42 -7.91 5.58
N ILE A 36 6.34 -7.88 4.79
CA ILE A 36 5.00 -8.25 5.20
C ILE A 36 4.93 -9.77 5.16
N ASN A 37 4.53 -10.37 6.27
CA ASN A 37 4.22 -11.79 6.31
C ASN A 37 2.89 -12.04 5.59
N ILE A 38 2.95 -12.20 4.27
CA ILE A 38 1.75 -12.31 3.41
C ILE A 38 0.82 -13.45 3.84
N LYS A 39 1.35 -14.54 4.42
CA LYS A 39 0.54 -15.65 4.92
C LYS A 39 -0.31 -15.26 6.13
N GLU A 40 0.28 -14.50 7.05
CA GLU A 40 -0.43 -13.97 8.22
C GLU A 40 -1.47 -12.95 7.80
N LEU A 41 -1.13 -12.07 6.86
CA LEU A 41 -2.08 -11.09 6.32
C LEU A 41 -3.29 -11.75 5.65
N VAL A 42 -3.07 -12.74 4.78
CA VAL A 42 -4.15 -13.50 4.14
C VAL A 42 -5.00 -14.22 5.19
N ASN A 43 -4.37 -14.81 6.20
CA ASN A 43 -5.07 -15.47 7.31
C ASN A 43 -5.97 -14.49 8.06
N ASP A 44 -5.45 -13.33 8.43
CA ASP A 44 -6.19 -12.34 9.23
C ASP A 44 -7.39 -11.76 8.49
N TYR A 45 -7.27 -11.52 7.18
CA TYR A 45 -8.44 -11.15 6.38
C TYR A 45 -9.44 -12.31 6.21
N SER A 46 -8.96 -13.54 6.04
CA SER A 46 -9.82 -14.71 5.84
C SER A 46 -10.63 -15.06 7.09
N PHE A 47 -10.07 -14.86 8.29
CA PHE A 47 -10.75 -15.08 9.57
C PHE A 47 -11.46 -13.83 10.11
N GLY A 48 -11.30 -12.67 9.45
CA GLY A 48 -11.89 -11.41 9.91
C GLY A 48 -11.19 -10.80 11.14
N ASN A 49 -9.94 -11.20 11.43
CA ASN A 49 -9.11 -10.59 12.46
C ASN A 49 -8.69 -9.17 12.08
N GLN A 50 -8.63 -8.87 10.78
CA GLN A 50 -8.36 -7.55 10.24
C GLN A 50 -9.53 -7.08 9.38
N SER A 51 -9.92 -5.81 9.54
CA SER A 51 -11.00 -5.18 8.76
C SER A 51 -10.44 -4.34 7.61
N ALA A 52 -11.15 -4.42 6.48
CA ALA A 52 -10.97 -3.58 5.31
C ALA A 52 -12.36 -3.31 4.70
N LEU A 53 -12.47 -2.31 3.84
CA LEU A 53 -13.71 -2.08 3.09
C LEU A 53 -13.96 -3.23 2.11
N LYS A 54 -12.90 -3.74 1.49
CA LYS A 54 -12.93 -4.92 0.62
C LYS A 54 -11.59 -5.64 0.69
N ALA A 55 -11.63 -6.96 0.70
CA ALA A 55 -10.45 -7.81 0.50
C ALA A 55 -10.81 -8.92 -0.48
N SER A 56 -9.97 -9.13 -1.49
CA SER A 56 -10.13 -10.22 -2.46
C SER A 56 -8.78 -10.75 -2.90
N ILE A 57 -8.70 -12.04 -3.22
CA ILE A 57 -7.44 -12.71 -3.54
C ILE A 57 -7.57 -13.50 -4.83
N THR A 58 -6.48 -13.55 -5.60
CA THR A 58 -6.31 -14.39 -6.79
C THR A 58 -5.14 -15.35 -6.58
N SER A 59 -4.76 -16.13 -7.60
CA SER A 59 -3.57 -16.98 -7.52
C SER A 59 -2.25 -16.21 -7.39
N GLN A 60 -2.23 -14.92 -7.71
CA GLN A 60 -1.01 -14.12 -7.81
C GLN A 60 -1.01 -12.87 -6.93
N GLN A 61 -2.17 -12.38 -6.52
CA GLN A 61 -2.28 -11.09 -5.85
C GLN A 61 -3.38 -11.07 -4.79
N LEU A 62 -3.14 -10.33 -3.70
CA LEU A 62 -4.12 -9.91 -2.71
C LEU A 62 -4.44 -8.43 -2.92
N PHE A 63 -5.72 -8.10 -3.05
CA PHE A 63 -6.25 -6.75 -3.21
C PHE A 63 -6.96 -6.34 -1.92
N VAL A 64 -6.55 -5.22 -1.33
CA VAL A 64 -7.13 -4.67 -0.10
C VAL A 64 -7.55 -3.23 -0.35
N THR A 65 -8.84 -2.96 -0.24
CA THR A 65 -9.37 -1.59 -0.19
C THR A 65 -9.53 -1.18 1.26
N GLU A 66 -8.73 -0.22 1.71
CA GLU A 66 -8.81 0.32 3.06
C GLU A 66 -10.08 1.16 3.27
N SER A 67 -10.41 1.43 4.53
CA SER A 67 -11.57 2.26 4.90
C SER A 67 -11.53 3.68 4.33
N ALA A 68 -10.34 4.19 4.01
CA ALA A 68 -10.16 5.49 3.36
C ALA A 68 -10.41 5.47 1.83
N GLY A 69 -10.61 4.28 1.25
CA GLY A 69 -10.84 4.08 -0.18
C GLY A 69 -9.57 3.86 -1.00
N SER A 70 -8.38 3.92 -0.39
CA SER A 70 -7.10 3.51 -1.00
C SER A 70 -7.11 2.00 -1.28
N GLU A 71 -6.58 1.59 -2.43
CA GLU A 71 -6.36 0.19 -2.78
C GLU A 71 -4.88 -0.15 -2.73
N ILE A 72 -4.55 -1.21 -1.99
CA ILE A 72 -3.21 -1.77 -1.86
C ILE A 72 -3.20 -3.14 -2.50
N ILE A 73 -2.18 -3.41 -3.30
CA ILE A 73 -2.00 -4.67 -4.02
C ILE A 73 -0.72 -5.32 -3.54
N TYR A 74 -0.83 -6.56 -3.04
CA TYR A 74 0.29 -7.39 -2.61
C TYR A 74 0.50 -8.53 -3.60
N ASP A 75 1.71 -8.66 -4.13
CA ASP A 75 2.08 -9.83 -4.93
C ASP A 75 2.27 -11.06 -4.03
N LEU A 76 1.81 -12.21 -4.51
CA LEU A 76 1.91 -13.50 -3.82
C LEU A 76 3.15 -14.27 -4.30
N PRO A 77 3.71 -15.16 -3.45
CA PRO A 77 4.82 -16.00 -3.86
C PRO A 77 4.43 -16.93 -5.03
N ALA A 78 5.23 -16.94 -6.09
CA ALA A 78 4.94 -17.72 -7.31
C ALA A 78 4.89 -19.24 -7.10
N ASN A 79 5.41 -19.73 -5.97
CA ASN A 79 5.51 -21.15 -5.61
C ASN A 79 4.62 -21.54 -4.43
N GLU A 80 3.71 -20.66 -3.98
CA GLU A 80 2.70 -20.95 -2.96
C GLU A 80 1.30 -20.63 -3.51
N PHE A 81 0.26 -21.29 -3.00
CA PHE A 81 -1.12 -21.05 -3.41
C PHE A 81 -2.04 -21.07 -2.19
N PHE A 82 -3.00 -20.15 -2.14
CA PHE A 82 -3.94 -20.01 -1.04
C PHE A 82 -5.31 -20.61 -1.43
N VAL A 83 -5.82 -21.50 -0.60
CA VAL A 83 -7.10 -22.17 -0.82
C VAL A 83 -8.06 -21.77 0.31
N SER A 84 -9.18 -21.14 -0.05
CA SER A 84 -10.29 -20.87 0.87
C SER A 84 -11.48 -21.75 0.49
N ILE A 85 -12.02 -22.49 1.46
CA ILE A 85 -13.13 -23.42 1.25
C ILE A 85 -14.20 -23.11 2.29
N ALA A 86 -15.44 -22.96 1.82
CA ALA A 86 -16.64 -22.87 2.65
C ALA A 86 -17.47 -24.16 2.48
N PRO A 87 -17.31 -25.16 3.36
CA PRO A 87 -18.11 -26.38 3.28
C PRO A 87 -19.59 -26.07 3.47
N PHE A 88 -20.44 -26.81 2.76
CA PHE A 88 -21.89 -26.71 2.87
C PHE A 88 -22.54 -28.10 2.86
N ILE A 89 -23.76 -28.20 3.37
CA ILE A 89 -24.49 -29.47 3.44
C ILE A 89 -25.47 -29.61 2.27
N ASN A 90 -26.27 -28.58 1.99
CA ASN A 90 -27.37 -28.66 1.02
C ASN A 90 -27.20 -27.70 -0.17
N GLU A 91 -26.90 -26.43 0.09
CA GLU A 91 -26.82 -25.39 -0.93
C GLU A 91 -25.53 -24.57 -0.80
N THR A 92 -25.04 -24.05 -1.92
CA THR A 92 -23.83 -23.21 -2.03
C THR A 92 -24.08 -22.06 -2.98
N HIS A 93 -23.14 -21.12 -3.02
CA HIS A 93 -23.09 -20.03 -3.98
C HIS A 93 -21.90 -20.20 -4.92
N PRO A 94 -22.02 -19.86 -6.23
CA PRO A 94 -20.89 -19.73 -7.14
C PRO A 94 -20.11 -18.43 -6.92
#